data_AF-A0A6V8KEJ3-F1
#
_entry.id   AF-A0A6V8KEJ3-F1
#
_cell.length_a   1.000
_cell.length_b   1.000
_cell.length_c   1.000
_cell.angle_alpha   90.00
_cell.angle_beta   90.00
_cell.angle_gamma   90.00
#
_symmetry.space_group_name_H-M   'P 1'
#
loop_
_entity.id
_entity.type
_entity.pdbx_description
1 polymer ?
#
loop_
_entity_poly.entity_id
_entity_poly.type
_entity_poly.pdbx_seq_one_letter_code
_entity_poly.pdbx_strand_id
1 'polypeptide(L)'
;MYPGSGKFRAAMDQAPADQQPLLRRLTDWAEQLDAAGMVVLKTYRGKNAITTLLPRLPTEDAGLATIYQEPKAAYLQLWPSVFARRAPKSLAAVEAALGEPVRNGAKIRHVTNDLLHVLTSAYREATQAGTAPT
;
A
#
# COMPACT_ATOMS: atom_id res chain seq x y z
N MET A 1 -11.98 -4.96 -11.59
CA MET A 1 -10.63 -4.57 -11.13
C MET A 1 -9.74 -4.41 -12.35
N TYR A 2 -8.74 -3.54 -12.33
CA TYR A 2 -7.85 -3.26 -13.47
C TYR A 2 -6.41 -3.64 -13.10
N PRO A 3 -5.61 -4.18 -14.03
CA PRO A 3 -4.19 -4.47 -13.79
C PRO A 3 -3.38 -3.17 -13.67
N GLY A 4 -2.35 -3.21 -12.81
CA GLY A 4 -1.39 -2.12 -12.64
C GLY A 4 -1.96 -0.84 -12.02
N SER A 5 -1.17 0.23 -12.09
CA SER A 5 -1.47 1.56 -11.57
C SER A 5 -2.12 2.50 -12.59
N GLY A 6 -2.18 2.14 -13.88
CA GLY A 6 -2.55 3.10 -14.95
C GLY A 6 -3.92 3.77 -14.76
N LYS A 7 -4.94 3.01 -14.31
CA LYS A 7 -6.27 3.57 -13.99
C LYS A 7 -6.29 4.42 -12.72
N PHE A 8 -5.36 4.18 -11.80
CA PHE A 8 -5.16 4.97 -10.59
C PHE A 8 -4.45 6.29 -10.92
N ARG A 9 -3.37 6.26 -11.73
CA ARG A 9 -2.69 7.47 -12.22
C ARG A 9 -3.65 8.41 -12.95
N ALA A 10 -4.47 7.88 -13.85
CA ALA A 10 -5.49 8.68 -14.54
C ALA A 10 -6.53 9.31 -13.59
N ALA A 11 -6.79 8.70 -12.42
CA ALA A 11 -7.66 9.27 -11.41
C ALA A 11 -6.94 10.36 -10.57
N MET A 12 -5.63 10.21 -10.35
CA MET A 12 -4.81 11.22 -9.67
C MET A 12 -4.73 12.54 -10.44
N ASP A 13 -4.75 12.50 -11.78
CA ASP A 13 -4.76 13.71 -12.62
C ASP A 13 -5.99 14.59 -12.37
N GLN A 14 -7.07 14.00 -11.83
CA GLN A 14 -8.31 14.69 -11.45
C GLN A 14 -8.39 14.97 -9.94
N ALA A 15 -7.39 14.56 -9.16
CA ALA A 15 -7.40 14.74 -7.72
C ALA A 15 -7.08 16.19 -7.34
N PRO A 16 -7.66 16.69 -6.22
CA PRO A 16 -7.30 17.98 -5.66
C PRO A 16 -5.78 18.17 -5.50
N ALA A 17 -5.30 19.38 -5.76
CA ALA A 17 -3.86 19.69 -5.83
C ALA A 17 -3.10 19.38 -4.53
N ASP A 18 -3.77 19.47 -3.38
CA ASP A 18 -3.24 19.14 -2.05
C ASP A 18 -3.03 17.63 -1.86
N GLN A 19 -3.75 16.78 -2.59
CA GLN A 19 -3.62 15.32 -2.52
C GLN A 19 -2.54 14.77 -3.47
N GLN A 20 -2.27 15.46 -4.58
CA GLN A 20 -1.38 14.98 -5.64
C GLN A 20 0.04 14.62 -5.15
N PRO A 21 0.70 15.40 -4.25
CA PRO A 21 2.03 15.05 -3.77
C PRO A 21 2.07 13.71 -3.04
N LEU A 22 1.09 13.45 -2.16
CA LEU A 22 0.99 12.19 -1.42
C LEU A 22 0.67 11.03 -2.36
N LEU A 23 -0.32 11.21 -3.25
CA LEU A 23 -0.72 10.19 -4.21
C LEU A 23 0.43 9.80 -5.15
N ARG A 24 1.20 10.79 -5.61
CA ARG A 24 2.39 10.56 -6.45
C ARG A 24 3.44 9.76 -5.69
N ARG A 25 3.81 10.19 -4.48
CA ARG A 25 4.77 9.46 -3.64
C ARG A 25 4.37 8.01 -3.40
N LEU A 26 3.11 7.77 -3.03
CA LEU A 26 2.60 6.42 -2.76
C LEU A 26 2.53 5.55 -4.01
N THR A 27 2.14 6.12 -5.16
CA THR A 27 2.06 5.39 -6.42
C THR A 27 3.45 5.04 -6.95
N ASP A 28 4.39 5.98 -6.90
CA ASP A 28 5.78 5.75 -7.34
C ASP A 28 6.43 4.65 -6.48
N TRP A 29 6.22 4.67 -5.15
CA TRP A 29 6.67 3.60 -4.27
C TRP A 29 6.02 2.24 -4.60
N ALA A 30 4.71 2.21 -4.84
CA ALA A 30 4.00 0.97 -5.16
C ALA A 30 4.49 0.36 -6.49
N GLU A 31 4.79 1.18 -7.48
CA GLU A 31 5.36 0.74 -8.77
C GLU A 31 6.80 0.22 -8.62
N GLN A 32 7.60 0.78 -7.71
CA GLN A 32 8.92 0.22 -7.40
C GLN A 32 8.83 -1.19 -6.81
N LEU A 33 7.82 -1.45 -5.95
CA LEU A 33 7.58 -2.80 -5.44
C LEU A 33 7.17 -3.78 -6.56
N ASP A 34 6.32 -3.33 -7.48
CA ASP A 34 5.84 -4.12 -8.62
C ASP A 34 7.00 -4.48 -9.56
N ALA A 35 7.81 -3.47 -9.90
CA ALA A 35 9.01 -3.65 -10.73
C ALA A 35 10.04 -4.58 -10.09
N ALA A 36 10.10 -4.63 -8.76
CA ALA A 36 10.95 -5.55 -8.01
C ALA A 36 10.34 -6.96 -7.84
N GLY A 37 9.15 -7.22 -8.41
CA GLY A 37 8.44 -8.50 -8.29
C GLY A 37 7.92 -8.81 -6.89
N MET A 38 7.88 -7.80 -5.99
CA MET A 38 7.43 -7.99 -4.61
C MET A 38 5.90 -7.96 -4.49
N VAL A 39 5.23 -7.33 -5.44
CA VAL A 39 3.78 -7.22 -5.50
C VAL A 39 3.28 -7.40 -6.92
N VAL A 40 1.97 -7.60 -7.06
CA VAL A 40 1.23 -7.42 -8.30
C VAL A 40 0.25 -6.27 -8.07
N LEU A 41 0.45 -5.15 -8.76
CA LEU A 41 -0.45 -4.01 -8.65
C LEU A 41 -1.80 -4.26 -9.29
N LYS A 42 -2.85 -3.90 -8.56
CA LYS A 42 -4.22 -3.86 -9.08
C LYS A 42 -4.88 -2.54 -8.69
N THR A 43 -5.60 -1.93 -9.63
CA THR A 43 -6.47 -0.78 -9.36
C THR A 43 -7.92 -1.22 -9.21
N TYR A 44 -8.60 -0.75 -8.18
CA TYR A 44 -10.04 -0.93 -8.01
C TYR A 44 -10.76 0.42 -8.04
N ARG A 45 -11.82 0.51 -8.84
CA ARG A 45 -12.75 1.65 -8.83
C ARG A 45 -13.99 1.22 -8.05
N GLY A 46 -14.15 1.81 -6.87
CA GLY A 46 -15.30 1.61 -6.01
C GLY A 46 -16.45 2.57 -6.34
N LYS A 47 -17.43 2.58 -5.43
CA LYS A 47 -18.52 3.56 -5.44
C LYS A 47 -18.00 4.94 -5.02
N ASN A 48 -18.81 5.98 -5.22
CA ASN A 48 -18.54 7.35 -4.73
C ASN A 48 -17.20 7.94 -5.19
N ALA A 49 -16.77 7.61 -6.42
CA ALA A 49 -15.51 8.04 -7.00
C ALA A 49 -14.27 7.70 -6.15
N ILE A 50 -14.34 6.61 -5.37
CA ILE A 50 -13.19 6.06 -4.67
C ILE A 50 -12.40 5.19 -5.65
N THR A 51 -11.14 5.54 -5.86
CA THR A 51 -10.19 4.70 -6.58
C THR A 51 -9.13 4.21 -5.59
N THR A 52 -8.80 2.92 -5.61
CA THR A 52 -7.75 2.35 -4.77
C THR A 52 -6.67 1.67 -5.60
N LEU A 53 -5.43 1.81 -5.14
CA LEU A 53 -4.29 1.04 -5.64
C LEU A 53 -3.93 -0.02 -4.60
N LEU A 54 -3.78 -1.25 -5.08
CA LEU A 54 -3.65 -2.45 -4.27
C LEU A 54 -2.32 -3.14 -4.61
N PRO A 55 -1.25 -2.91 -3.83
CA PRO A 55 -0.04 -3.71 -3.88
C PRO A 55 -0.32 -5.07 -3.24
N ARG A 56 -0.74 -6.06 -4.05
CA ARG A 56 -1.06 -7.42 -3.58
C ARG A 56 0.18 -8.30 -3.61
N LEU A 57 0.31 -9.21 -2.67
CA LEU A 57 1.36 -10.22 -2.69
C LEU A 57 1.14 -11.14 -3.92
N PRO A 58 2.21 -11.65 -4.57
CA PRO A 58 2.05 -12.52 -5.75
C PRO A 58 1.34 -13.85 -5.46
N THR A 59 1.40 -14.31 -4.21
CA THR A 59 0.92 -15.64 -3.79
C THR A 59 -0.52 -15.65 -3.27
N GLU A 60 -1.14 -14.49 -3.06
CA GLU A 60 -2.51 -14.40 -2.56
C GLU A 60 -3.17 -13.07 -2.95
N ASP A 61 -4.50 -13.02 -2.95
CA ASP A 61 -5.22 -11.77 -3.21
C ASP A 61 -5.28 -10.85 -1.97
N ALA A 62 -4.17 -10.69 -1.24
CA ALA A 62 -4.00 -9.83 -0.06
C ALA A 62 -2.73 -8.99 -0.17
N GLY A 63 -2.67 -7.86 0.53
CA GLY A 63 -1.51 -6.96 0.57
C GLY A 63 -1.37 -6.30 1.93
N LEU A 64 -0.16 -5.87 2.29
CA LEU A 64 0.08 -5.20 3.57
C LEU A 64 -0.56 -3.81 3.63
N ALA A 65 -0.75 -3.19 2.46
CA ALA A 65 -1.24 -1.83 2.34
C ALA A 65 -2.28 -1.66 1.25
N THR A 66 -3.04 -0.57 1.33
CA THR A 66 -3.91 -0.07 0.26
C THR A 66 -3.80 1.44 0.21
N ILE A 67 -3.67 1.98 -1.01
CA ILE A 67 -3.62 3.42 -1.24
C ILE A 67 -5.01 3.85 -1.70
N TYR A 68 -5.59 4.82 -1.00
CA TYR A 68 -6.91 5.35 -1.30
C TYR A 68 -6.80 6.74 -1.92
N GLN A 69 -7.53 6.92 -3.00
CA GLN A 69 -7.91 8.22 -3.56
C GLN A 69 -9.44 8.32 -3.44
N GLU A 70 -9.89 9.14 -2.50
CA GLU A 70 -11.29 9.53 -2.33
C GLU A 70 -11.47 10.96 -2.86
N PRO A 71 -12.71 11.44 -3.12
CA PRO A 71 -12.93 12.80 -3.62
C PRO A 71 -12.33 13.90 -2.73
N LYS A 72 -12.28 13.68 -1.41
CA LYS A 72 -11.85 14.67 -0.41
C LYS A 72 -10.64 14.23 0.42
N ALA A 73 -10.02 13.09 0.09
CA ALA A 73 -8.89 12.58 0.86
C ALA A 73 -8.02 11.63 0.04
N ALA A 74 -6.72 11.68 0.32
CA ALA A 74 -5.78 10.63 -0.04
C ALA A 74 -5.14 10.08 1.24
N TYR A 75 -4.98 8.77 1.32
CA TYR A 75 -4.33 8.13 2.47
C TYR A 75 -3.83 6.73 2.14
N LEU A 76 -2.88 6.28 2.95
CA LEU A 76 -2.47 4.89 3.05
C LEU A 76 -3.24 4.20 4.18
N GLN A 77 -3.66 2.96 3.97
CA GLN A 77 -4.21 2.12 5.02
C GLN A 77 -3.40 0.83 5.08
N LEU A 78 -3.05 0.40 6.30
CA LEU A 78 -2.32 -0.83 6.57
C LEU A 78 -3.26 -1.93 7.09
N TRP A 79 -2.91 -3.18 6.83
CA TRP A 79 -3.72 -4.35 7.18
C TRP A 79 -3.04 -5.21 8.25
N PRO A 80 -3.30 -4.98 9.55
CA PRO A 80 -2.62 -5.70 10.64
C PRO A 80 -2.72 -7.22 10.54
N SER A 81 -3.85 -7.75 10.06
CA SER A 81 -4.03 -9.20 9.85
C SER A 81 -3.09 -9.79 8.80
N VAL A 82 -2.74 -9.02 7.76
CA VAL A 82 -1.78 -9.45 6.73
C VAL A 82 -0.35 -9.34 7.28
N PHE A 83 -0.04 -8.31 8.07
CA PHE A 83 1.24 -8.23 8.78
C PHE A 83 1.45 -9.43 9.69
N ALA A 84 0.48 -9.78 10.53
CA ALA A 84 0.59 -10.92 11.44
C ALA A 84 0.87 -12.24 10.71
N ARG A 85 0.29 -12.44 9.53
CA ARG A 85 0.48 -13.67 8.72
C ARG A 85 1.78 -13.67 7.92
N ARG A 86 2.19 -12.52 7.37
CA ARG A 86 3.21 -12.46 6.31
C ARG A 86 4.46 -11.67 6.69
N ALA A 87 4.33 -10.65 7.52
CA ALA A 87 5.46 -9.82 7.93
C ALA A 87 5.49 -9.55 9.45
N PRO A 88 5.38 -10.58 10.31
CA PRO A 88 5.30 -10.38 11.75
C PRO A 88 6.59 -9.77 12.33
N LYS A 89 7.76 -10.03 11.73
CA LYS A 89 9.04 -9.49 12.23
C LYS A 89 9.18 -8.00 11.92
N SER A 90 8.57 -7.54 10.82
CA SER A 90 8.62 -6.14 10.41
C SER A 90 7.60 -5.25 11.11
N LEU A 91 6.59 -5.80 11.78
CA LEU A 91 5.50 -5.01 12.37
C LEU A 91 6.01 -3.96 13.38
N ALA A 92 6.91 -4.35 14.29
CA ALA A 92 7.44 -3.43 15.30
C ALA A 92 8.19 -2.23 14.68
N ALA A 93 8.95 -2.46 13.59
CA ALA A 93 9.65 -1.38 12.89
C ALA A 93 8.68 -0.45 12.15
N VAL A 94 7.59 -0.99 11.60
CA VAL A 94 6.53 -0.21 10.95
C VAL A 94 5.80 0.66 11.98
N GLU A 95 5.44 0.11 13.13
CA GLU A 95 4.79 0.85 14.22
C GLU A 95 5.71 1.94 14.78
N ALA A 96 7.01 1.68 14.92
CA ALA A 96 7.98 2.69 15.34
C ALA A 96 8.10 3.84 14.32
N ALA A 97 8.15 3.55 13.02
CA ALA A 97 8.21 4.57 11.97
C ALA A 97 6.88 5.33 11.82
N LEU A 98 5.76 4.69 12.14
CA LEU A 98 4.43 5.31 12.14
C LEU A 98 4.22 6.19 13.39
N GLY A 99 4.86 5.84 14.51
CA GLY A 99 4.69 6.48 15.82
C GLY A 99 3.47 5.98 16.60
N GLU A 100 2.74 4.99 16.08
CA GLU A 100 1.57 4.38 16.71
C GLU A 100 1.37 2.93 16.23
N PRO A 101 0.61 2.11 16.99
CA PRO A 101 0.29 0.75 16.57
C PRO A 101 -0.50 0.69 15.26
N VAL A 102 -0.26 -0.33 14.45
CA VAL A 102 -1.01 -0.54 13.21
C VAL A 102 -2.41 -1.03 13.55
N ARG A 103 -3.43 -0.24 13.19
CA ARG A 103 -4.85 -0.53 13.51
C ARG A 103 -5.69 -0.68 12.24
N ASN A 104 -6.70 -1.54 12.32
CA ASN A 104 -7.68 -1.69 11.24
C ASN A 104 -8.41 -0.36 11.00
N GLY A 105 -8.48 0.05 9.73
CA GLY A 105 -9.20 1.26 9.31
C GLY A 105 -8.49 2.58 9.56
N ALA A 106 -7.25 2.58 10.07
CA ALA A 106 -6.48 3.79 10.26
C ALA A 106 -6.13 4.45 8.91
N LYS A 107 -6.38 5.76 8.80
CA LYS A 107 -6.09 6.56 7.61
C LYS A 107 -4.79 7.35 7.79
N ILE A 108 -3.71 6.86 7.19
CA ILE A 108 -2.38 7.46 7.30
C ILE A 108 -2.21 8.50 6.18
N ARG A 109 -2.19 9.78 6.56
CA ARG A 109 -2.04 10.93 5.62
C ARG A 109 -0.63 11.50 5.58
N HIS A 110 0.14 11.32 6.66
CA HIS A 110 1.53 11.72 6.72
C HIS A 110 2.43 10.51 6.50
N VAL A 111 2.95 10.37 5.28
CA VAL A 111 3.79 9.24 4.89
C VAL A 111 5.22 9.72 4.65
N THR A 112 6.11 9.35 5.56
CA THR A 112 7.54 9.66 5.53
C THR A 112 8.32 8.66 4.66
N ASN A 113 9.53 9.02 4.25
CA ASN A 113 10.41 8.09 3.55
C ASN A 113 10.81 6.91 4.44
N ASP A 114 11.01 7.14 5.73
CA ASP A 114 11.32 6.08 6.70
C ASP A 114 10.19 5.05 6.78
N LEU A 115 8.93 5.51 6.81
CA LEU A 115 7.77 4.62 6.78
C LEU A 115 7.74 3.79 5.49
N LEU A 116 8.00 4.40 4.33
CA LEU A 116 8.06 3.66 3.05
C LEU A 116 9.22 2.65 3.02
N HIS A 117 10.35 2.99 3.62
CA HIS A 117 11.50 2.12 3.72
C HIS A 117 11.18 0.86 4.54
N VAL A 118 10.63 1.02 5.75
CA VAL A 118 10.25 -0.13 6.57
C VAL A 118 9.09 -0.94 5.98
N LEU A 119 8.15 -0.30 5.29
CA LEU A 119 7.09 -1.01 4.56
C LEU A 119 7.66 -1.84 3.39
N THR A 120 8.69 -1.34 2.72
CA THR A 120 9.39 -2.10 1.67
C THR A 120 10.06 -3.34 2.24
N SER A 121 10.73 -3.22 3.38
CA SER A 121 11.28 -4.37 4.11
C SER A 121 10.19 -5.35 4.54
N ALA A 122 9.02 -4.87 4.95
CA ALA A 122 7.88 -5.73 5.27
C ALA A 122 7.35 -6.50 4.05
N TYR A 123 7.27 -5.89 2.87
CA TYR A 123 6.92 -6.61 1.64
C TYR A 123 7.96 -7.66 1.25
N ARG A 124 9.24 -7.40 1.51
CA ARG A 124 10.31 -8.39 1.32
C ARG A 124 10.14 -9.59 2.25
N GLU A 125 9.82 -9.36 3.52
CA GLU A 125 9.51 -10.46 4.45
C GLU A 125 8.26 -11.24 3.98
N ALA A 126 7.19 -10.51 3.62
CA ALA A 126 5.92 -11.09 3.21
C ALA A 126 6.01 -11.98 1.97
N THR A 127 6.85 -11.61 1.02
CA THR A 127 7.10 -12.42 -0.18
C THR A 127 7.87 -13.70 0.14
N GLN A 128 8.87 -13.62 1.03
CA GLN A 128 9.65 -14.79 1.47
C GLN A 128 8.80 -15.77 2.29
N ALA A 129 7.88 -15.28 3.13
CA ALA A 129 6.97 -16.11 3.90
C ALA A 129 5.96 -16.89 3.04
N GLY A 130 5.75 -16.48 1.78
CA GLY A 130 4.90 -17.19 0.82
C GLY A 130 5.60 -18.32 0.05
N THR A 131 6.93 -18.38 0.10
CA THR A 131 7.75 -19.32 -0.67
C THR A 131 8.23 -20.52 0.16
N ALA A 132 7.97 -20.52 1.46
CA ALA A 132 8.29 -21.66 2.32
C ALA A 132 7.33 -22.83 1.99
N PRO A 133 7.83 -24.03 1.67
CA PRO A 133 6.98 -25.20 1.46
C PRO A 133 6.25 -25.53 2.76
N THR A 134 4.94 -25.77 2.66
CA THR A 134 4.12 -26.33 3.74
C THR A 134 4.26 -27.85 3.73
#